data_AF-A0A183KZJ6-F1
#
_entry.id   AF-A0A183KZJ6-F1
#
_cell.length_a   1.000
_cell.length_b   1.000
_cell.length_c   1.000
_cell.angle_alpha   90.00
_cell.angle_beta   90.00
_cell.angle_gamma   90.00
#
_symmetry.space_group_name_H-M   'P 1'
#
loop_
_entity.id
_entity.type
_entity.pdbx_description
1 polymer ?
#
loop_
_entity_poly.entity_id
_entity_poly.type
_entity_poly.pdbx_seq_one_letter_code
_entity_poly.pdbx_strand_id
1 'polypeptide(L)'
;MFAFKKIPRQKSQDLHDETDATSNRNKQKLFVTMFESKRAQIIVYLSSRRLCSCFILLGCDTHLAIFGKAIFTHLCGPMITIWGGNIGPNPSSSYDLYSPTSHTPLSITQCPHEKSEYVNKNAAQGLQSSEIKVALESLCDPSDVQVLTERLGKEMSVFRDHVTVLHFSPHRSRVLNSLSEIKRFRFLFHLPSEGTVPNASLAKLLGFTFLEHDGSLGYQVAPEVSRISLRLSSVPVVNPCDDYVRKLLICGPKGAGKSSLLRFLSNIILTDVEYPLKEKCVAVLDCDIGQPEFTPNGIISLCLVKVPLFGPPYTHILSTNVNILRQCFVGCITPSDDPSFYLKCLNFVYDAYVNLPEPKPRLLVNTMGWMQENELRMSDALTGSQTNGAHGFQYPAGTNGV
;
A
#
# COMPACT_ATOMS: atom_id res chain seq x y z
N MET A 1 32.60 -4.92 6.82
CA MET A 1 32.60 -5.27 8.25
C MET A 1 32.58 -3.96 9.03
N PHE A 2 31.39 -3.42 9.32
CA PHE A 2 31.25 -2.14 10.03
C PHE A 2 30.82 -2.43 11.48
N ALA A 3 31.66 -2.03 12.42
CA ALA A 3 31.46 -2.25 13.85
C ALA A 3 30.51 -1.19 14.42
N PHE A 4 29.33 -1.62 14.86
CA PHE A 4 28.43 -0.77 15.63
C PHE A 4 28.99 -0.57 17.05
N LYS A 5 29.35 0.67 17.39
CA LYS A 5 29.65 1.07 18.77
C LYS A 5 28.37 0.92 19.62
N LYS A 6 28.45 0.18 20.73
CA LYS A 6 27.38 0.05 21.72
C LYS A 6 27.01 1.43 22.27
N ILE A 7 25.77 1.85 22.07
CA ILE A 7 25.17 3.02 22.70
C ILE A 7 24.79 2.63 24.15
N PRO A 8 24.95 3.49 25.17
CA PRO A 8 24.72 3.12 26.57
C PRO A 8 23.24 2.84 26.84
N ARG A 9 22.95 1.75 27.55
CA ARG A 9 21.61 1.45 28.08
C ARG A 9 21.22 2.52 29.10
N GLN A 10 20.33 3.43 28.74
CA GLN A 10 19.54 4.18 29.72
C GLN A 10 18.32 3.34 30.10
N LYS A 11 18.09 3.19 31.41
CA LYS A 11 16.88 2.55 31.94
C LYS A 11 15.67 3.35 31.45
N SER A 12 14.69 2.67 30.88
CA SER A 12 13.38 3.25 30.57
C SER A 12 12.81 3.85 31.85
N GLN A 13 12.47 5.14 31.80
CA GLN A 13 11.56 5.71 32.78
C GLN A 13 10.17 5.16 32.47
N ASP A 14 9.57 4.51 33.45
CA ASP A 14 8.18 4.05 33.37
C ASP A 14 7.28 5.28 33.12
N LEU A 15 6.73 5.38 31.90
CA LEU A 15 5.70 6.33 31.57
C LEU A 15 4.43 5.92 32.32
N HIS A 16 4.01 6.80 33.24
CA HIS A 16 2.87 6.62 34.13
C HIS A 16 1.60 6.17 33.37
N ASP A 17 1.13 4.97 33.69
CA ASP A 17 -0.27 4.56 33.57
C ASP A 17 -1.09 5.45 34.51
N GLU A 18 -1.91 6.36 33.99
CA GLU A 18 -3.00 6.94 34.77
C GLU A 18 -4.10 5.88 34.92
N THR A 19 -3.97 5.07 35.98
CA THR A 19 -5.00 4.15 36.46
C THR A 19 -6.00 4.91 37.34
N ASP A 20 -7.21 5.09 36.84
CA ASP A 20 -8.37 5.38 37.70
C ASP A 20 -8.70 4.12 38.51
N ALA A 21 -8.32 4.15 39.79
CA ALA A 21 -8.35 3.02 40.70
C ALA A 21 -9.74 2.80 41.31
N THR A 22 -10.71 2.33 40.53
CA THR A 22 -11.90 1.63 41.06
C THR A 22 -12.62 0.85 39.96
N SER A 23 -12.34 -0.46 39.81
CA SER A 23 -13.29 -1.53 39.44
C SER A 23 -12.59 -2.78 38.85
N ASN A 24 -12.65 -3.87 39.63
CA ASN A 24 -12.65 -5.30 39.25
C ASN A 24 -11.59 -5.89 38.29
N ARG A 25 -10.91 -6.93 38.82
CA ARG A 25 -10.01 -7.89 38.17
C ARG A 25 -10.63 -8.78 37.07
N ASN A 26 -11.72 -8.35 36.42
CA ASN A 26 -12.32 -9.01 35.26
C ASN A 26 -12.63 -7.99 34.14
N LYS A 27 -11.79 -8.03 33.09
CA LYS A 27 -12.02 -7.56 31.70
C LYS A 27 -12.11 -6.05 31.46
N GLN A 28 -10.99 -5.33 31.55
CA GLN A 28 -10.84 -4.15 30.67
C GLN A 28 -10.66 -4.65 29.23
N LYS A 29 -11.65 -4.37 28.37
CA LYS A 29 -11.64 -4.72 26.94
C LYS A 29 -10.95 -3.67 26.08
N LEU A 30 -10.66 -2.49 26.62
CA LEU A 30 -10.07 -1.36 25.91
C LEU A 30 -8.73 -0.99 26.54
N PHE A 31 -7.70 -0.92 25.71
CA PHE A 31 -6.35 -0.50 26.08
C PHE A 31 -6.01 0.74 25.27
N VAL A 32 -5.60 1.82 25.93
CA VAL A 32 -5.28 3.08 25.26
C VAL A 32 -3.81 3.38 25.47
N THR A 33 -3.12 3.79 24.42
CA THR A 33 -1.70 4.14 24.48
C THR A 33 -1.43 5.33 23.57
N MET A 34 -0.90 6.41 24.14
CA MET A 34 -0.41 7.56 23.39
C MET A 34 1.01 7.28 22.88
N PHE A 35 1.34 7.80 21.69
CA PHE A 35 2.72 7.90 21.25
C PHE A 35 3.43 9.05 21.97
N GLU A 36 4.77 8.99 22.06
CA GLU A 36 5.58 9.98 22.78
C GLU A 36 5.37 11.41 22.28
N SER A 37 5.22 11.59 20.96
CA SER A 37 4.96 12.90 20.34
C SER A 37 3.61 13.51 20.70
N LYS A 38 2.68 12.68 21.21
CA LYS A 38 1.25 12.99 21.40
C LYS A 38 0.49 13.36 20.12
N ARG A 39 1.06 13.08 18.94
CA ARG A 39 0.41 13.30 17.64
C ARG A 39 -0.32 12.08 17.10
N ALA A 40 -0.13 10.92 17.72
CA ALA A 40 -0.93 9.73 17.49
C ALA A 40 -1.34 9.05 18.79
N GLN A 41 -2.43 8.30 18.72
CA GLN A 41 -2.91 7.45 19.80
C GLN A 41 -3.45 6.14 19.24
N ILE A 42 -3.24 5.06 20.00
CA ILE A 42 -3.82 3.74 19.71
C ILE A 42 -4.84 3.38 20.78
N ILE A 43 -5.96 2.82 20.34
CA ILE A 43 -6.97 2.17 21.18
C ILE A 43 -7.09 0.73 20.71
N VAL A 44 -6.65 -0.24 21.53
CA VAL A 44 -6.82 -1.66 21.26
C VAL A 44 -8.07 -2.17 21.98
N TYR A 45 -9.02 -2.68 21.21
CA TYR A 45 -10.21 -3.37 21.69
C TYR A 45 -10.03 -4.89 21.60
N LEU A 46 -10.19 -5.57 22.73
CA LEU A 46 -10.16 -7.02 22.88
C LEU A 46 -11.55 -7.53 23.30
N SER A 47 -12.22 -8.23 22.38
CA SER A 47 -13.52 -8.84 22.63
C SER A 47 -13.41 -10.16 23.40
N SER A 48 -14.48 -10.52 24.10
CA SER A 48 -14.64 -11.86 24.69
C SER A 48 -14.70 -12.99 23.64
N ARG A 49 -15.06 -12.67 22.38
CA ARG A 49 -15.12 -13.59 21.24
C ARG A 49 -13.79 -13.73 20.47
N ARG A 50 -12.67 -13.24 21.04
CA ARG A 50 -11.35 -13.19 20.39
C ARG A 50 -11.24 -12.25 19.19
N LEU A 51 -12.19 -11.32 19.00
CA LEU A 51 -11.99 -10.20 18.08
C LEU A 51 -10.94 -9.26 18.67
N CYS A 52 -9.99 -8.84 17.84
CA CYS A 52 -8.96 -7.88 18.20
C CYS A 52 -9.02 -6.75 17.17
N SER A 53 -9.36 -5.54 17.62
CA SER A 53 -9.45 -4.35 16.80
C SER A 53 -8.49 -3.30 17.36
N CYS A 54 -7.74 -2.63 16.48
CA CYS A 54 -6.83 -1.57 16.85
C CYS A 54 -7.27 -0.31 16.11
N PHE A 55 -7.67 0.72 16.85
CA PHE A 55 -8.01 2.02 16.30
C PHE A 55 -6.82 2.95 16.47
N ILE A 56 -6.50 3.72 15.44
CA ILE A 56 -5.45 4.73 15.48
C ILE A 56 -6.09 6.08 15.22
N LEU A 57 -5.85 7.02 16.13
CA LEU A 57 -6.14 8.43 15.95
C LEU A 57 -4.84 9.11 15.53
N LEU A 58 -4.84 9.67 14.32
CA LEU A 58 -3.69 10.30 13.68
C LEU A 58 -3.94 11.80 13.55
N GLY A 59 -3.13 12.59 14.24
CA GLY A 59 -3.10 14.05 14.12
C GLY A 59 -2.31 14.52 12.89
N CYS A 60 -2.32 15.85 12.70
CA CYS A 60 -1.65 16.53 11.58
C CYS A 60 -0.18 16.15 11.43
N ASP A 61 0.25 15.93 10.18
CA ASP A 61 1.66 15.69 9.80
C ASP A 61 2.32 14.51 10.54
N THR A 62 1.53 13.50 10.87
CA THR A 62 2.02 12.31 11.57
C THR A 62 2.38 11.21 10.58
N HIS A 63 3.55 10.59 10.79
CA HIS A 63 4.04 9.46 10.01
C HIS A 63 4.18 8.23 10.90
N LEU A 64 3.51 7.15 10.54
CA LEU A 64 3.58 5.86 11.23
C LEU A 64 4.06 4.78 10.28
N ALA A 65 5.20 4.17 10.60
CA ALA A 65 5.60 2.93 9.98
C ALA A 65 4.85 1.77 10.62
N ILE A 66 4.23 0.90 9.82
CA ILE A 66 3.63 -0.34 10.27
C ILE A 66 4.60 -1.50 10.02
N PHE A 67 4.65 -2.45 10.96
CA PHE A 67 5.37 -3.72 10.82
C PHE A 67 4.40 -4.87 11.01
N GLY A 68 4.54 -5.95 10.24
CA GLY A 68 3.68 -7.12 10.33
C GLY A 68 2.59 -7.16 9.25
N LYS A 69 1.42 -7.72 9.60
CA LYS A 69 0.31 -7.94 8.66
C LYS A 69 -1.00 -7.45 9.26
N ALA A 70 -1.70 -6.58 8.56
CA ALA A 70 -2.97 -6.02 9.03
C ALA A 70 -3.96 -5.88 7.87
N ILE A 71 -5.26 -5.92 8.19
CA ILE A 71 -6.31 -5.37 7.34
C ILE A 71 -6.62 -4.00 7.90
N PHE A 72 -6.62 -2.96 7.08
CA PHE A 72 -6.98 -1.61 7.52
C PHE A 72 -8.22 -1.06 6.83
N THR A 73 -8.96 -0.22 7.56
CA THR A 73 -10.12 0.53 7.10
C THR A 73 -9.97 1.97 7.52
N HIS A 74 -10.21 2.92 6.61
CA HIS A 74 -10.25 4.34 6.93
C HIS A 74 -11.67 4.74 7.30
N LEU A 75 -11.92 4.99 8.60
CA LEU A 75 -13.26 5.26 9.11
C LEU A 75 -13.70 6.71 8.87
N CYS A 76 -12.89 7.69 9.30
CA CYS A 76 -13.19 9.10 9.10
C CYS A 76 -11.96 9.99 9.22
N GLY A 77 -12.13 11.25 8.78
CA GLY A 77 -11.13 12.30 8.89
C GLY A 77 -10.37 12.54 7.57
N PRO A 78 -9.30 13.34 7.63
CA PRO A 78 -8.47 13.66 6.48
C PRO A 78 -7.86 12.42 5.83
N MET A 79 -7.54 12.55 4.54
CA MET A 79 -6.88 11.52 3.74
C MET A 79 -5.51 11.15 4.30
N ILE A 80 -5.15 9.88 4.14
CA ILE A 80 -3.81 9.36 4.41
C ILE A 80 -3.12 8.94 3.12
N THR A 81 -1.79 8.89 3.15
CA THR A 81 -0.97 8.32 2.08
C THR A 81 -0.27 7.06 2.55
N ILE A 82 -0.32 6.01 1.73
CA ILE A 82 0.44 4.77 1.91
C ILE A 82 1.06 4.41 0.56
N TRP A 83 2.39 4.44 0.45
CA TRP A 83 3.13 4.06 -0.77
C TRP A 83 2.51 4.59 -2.09
N GLY A 84 2.25 5.90 -2.15
CA GLY A 84 1.64 6.57 -3.31
C GLY A 84 0.11 6.52 -3.37
N GLY A 85 -0.53 5.64 -2.61
CA GLY A 85 -1.99 5.56 -2.53
C GLY A 85 -2.57 6.64 -1.61
N ASN A 86 -3.47 7.45 -2.16
CA ASN A 86 -4.21 8.53 -1.49
C ASN A 86 -5.56 8.00 -0.97
N ILE A 87 -5.63 7.58 0.30
CA ILE A 87 -6.79 6.85 0.84
C ILE A 87 -7.69 7.78 1.65
N GLY A 88 -8.85 8.13 1.08
CA GLY A 88 -9.93 8.86 1.76
C GLY A 88 -10.82 7.95 2.63
N PRO A 89 -11.74 8.53 3.42
CA PRO A 89 -12.59 7.77 4.33
C PRO A 89 -13.60 6.91 3.56
N ASN A 90 -13.65 5.63 3.88
CA ASN A 90 -14.60 4.67 3.33
C ASN A 90 -14.76 3.49 4.32
N PRO A 91 -15.70 3.59 5.28
CA PRO A 91 -15.88 2.57 6.32
C PRO A 91 -16.23 1.18 5.79
N SER A 92 -16.73 1.09 4.56
CA SER A 92 -17.16 -0.15 3.92
C SER A 92 -16.04 -0.85 3.15
N SER A 93 -14.89 -0.20 2.96
CA SER A 93 -13.75 -0.74 2.22
C SER A 93 -12.59 -1.05 3.14
N SER A 94 -11.88 -2.14 2.85
CA SER A 94 -10.69 -2.54 3.60
C SER A 94 -9.57 -2.92 2.67
N TYR A 95 -8.34 -2.81 3.15
CA TYR A 95 -7.13 -3.08 2.38
C TYR A 95 -6.16 -3.92 3.20
N ASP A 96 -5.51 -4.86 2.53
CA ASP A 96 -4.47 -5.68 3.15
C ASP A 96 -3.14 -4.92 3.16
N LEU A 97 -2.49 -4.88 4.32
CA LEU A 97 -1.14 -4.35 4.52
C LEU A 97 -0.19 -5.47 4.87
N TYR A 98 0.88 -5.58 4.10
CA TYR A 98 1.97 -6.50 4.35
C TYR A 98 3.28 -5.73 4.42
N SER A 99 3.83 -5.62 5.64
CA SER A 99 5.09 -4.94 5.92
C SER A 99 6.12 -5.93 6.48
N PRO A 100 6.71 -6.78 5.61
CA PRO A 100 7.71 -7.76 6.00
C PRO A 100 9.10 -7.16 6.13
N THR A 101 10.00 -7.85 6.83
CA THR A 101 11.42 -7.49 6.99
C THR A 101 12.26 -7.62 5.72
N SER A 102 11.71 -8.23 4.67
CA SER A 102 12.37 -8.41 3.37
C SER A 102 12.34 -7.15 2.50
N HIS A 103 11.45 -6.19 2.81
CA HIS A 103 11.24 -4.97 2.05
C HIS A 103 11.21 -3.77 3.00
N THR A 104 11.29 -2.57 2.44
CA THR A 104 11.10 -1.33 3.19
C THR A 104 9.74 -1.35 3.90
N PRO A 105 9.65 -0.95 5.19
CA PRO A 105 8.38 -0.93 5.89
C PRO A 105 7.38 0.01 5.20
N LEU A 106 6.09 -0.31 5.31
CA LEU A 106 5.04 0.62 4.86
C LEU A 106 4.94 1.78 5.85
N SER A 107 4.88 3.01 5.31
CA SER A 107 4.62 4.23 6.08
C SER A 107 3.23 4.75 5.75
N ILE A 108 2.49 5.11 6.78
CA ILE A 108 1.20 5.76 6.75
C ILE A 108 1.41 7.22 7.14
N THR A 109 1.10 8.13 6.24
CA THR A 109 1.27 9.56 6.47
C THR A 109 -0.07 10.25 6.42
N GLN A 110 -0.43 11.00 7.46
CA GLN A 110 -1.62 11.84 7.47
C GLN A 110 -1.32 13.14 6.73
N CYS A 111 -2.14 13.49 5.73
CA CYS A 111 -1.88 14.64 4.86
C CYS A 111 -2.41 15.95 5.48
N PRO A 112 -1.63 17.04 5.48
CA PRO A 112 -2.11 18.36 5.88
C PRO A 112 -3.11 18.94 4.86
N HIS A 113 -3.99 19.81 5.36
CA HIS A 113 -5.23 20.28 4.73
C HIS A 113 -5.07 21.00 3.37
N GLU A 114 -3.87 21.44 2.98
CA GLU A 114 -3.65 22.28 1.79
C GLU A 114 -3.85 21.56 0.44
N LYS A 115 -3.96 20.22 0.41
CA LYS A 115 -4.17 19.45 -0.83
C LYS A 115 -5.54 18.80 -0.96
N SER A 116 -6.47 19.08 -0.04
CA SER A 116 -7.80 18.48 -0.06
C SER A 116 -8.88 19.53 -0.27
N GLU A 117 -9.28 19.74 -1.53
CA GLU A 117 -10.47 20.53 -1.87
C GLU A 117 -11.79 19.82 -1.50
N TYR A 118 -11.73 18.60 -0.94
CA TYR A 118 -12.88 17.73 -0.69
C TYR A 118 -12.78 16.98 0.64
N VAL A 119 -12.86 17.64 1.80
CA VAL A 119 -13.26 16.93 3.05
C VAL A 119 -14.18 17.80 3.89
N ASN A 120 -15.30 17.17 4.30
CA ASN A 120 -16.29 17.65 5.26
C ASN A 120 -15.65 18.25 6.52
N LYS A 121 -16.15 19.41 6.93
CA LYS A 121 -15.80 20.07 8.18
C LYS A 121 -16.21 19.19 9.37
N ASN A 122 -15.25 18.88 10.25
CA ASN A 122 -15.38 18.20 11.56
C ASN A 122 -15.38 16.65 11.54
N ALA A 123 -14.22 16.05 11.84
CA ALA A 123 -14.08 14.60 12.08
C ALA A 123 -15.03 14.07 13.19
N ALA A 124 -15.36 14.91 14.19
CA ALA A 124 -16.31 14.58 15.25
C ALA A 124 -17.76 14.38 14.76
N GLN A 125 -18.18 15.09 13.69
CA GLN A 125 -19.47 14.83 13.04
C GLN A 125 -19.43 13.55 12.21
N GLY A 126 -18.26 13.23 11.63
CA GLY A 126 -18.02 12.00 10.88
C GLY A 126 -18.32 10.74 11.71
N LEU A 127 -17.88 10.70 12.97
CA LEU A 127 -18.05 9.54 13.87
C LEU A 127 -19.52 9.18 14.16
N GLN A 128 -20.44 10.12 13.99
CA GLN A 128 -21.88 9.95 14.21
C GLN A 128 -22.64 9.50 12.95
N SER A 129 -21.94 9.26 11.83
CA SER A 129 -22.58 8.81 10.60
C SER A 129 -23.13 7.38 10.75
N SER A 130 -24.23 7.10 10.05
CA SER A 130 -24.82 5.76 10.01
C SER A 130 -23.85 4.72 9.46
N GLU A 131 -23.03 5.08 8.48
CA GLU A 131 -22.02 4.21 7.88
C GLU A 131 -20.94 3.79 8.88
N ILE A 132 -20.44 4.72 9.69
CA ILE A 132 -19.44 4.39 10.72
C ILE A 132 -20.06 3.56 11.82
N LYS A 133 -21.31 3.84 12.21
CA LYS A 133 -22.02 3.01 13.19
C LYS A 133 -22.11 1.56 12.72
N VAL A 134 -22.53 1.34 11.47
CA VAL A 134 -22.59 -0.01 10.85
C VAL A 134 -21.21 -0.66 10.79
N ALA A 135 -20.17 0.11 10.43
CA ALA A 135 -18.80 -0.41 10.44
C ALA A 135 -18.39 -0.84 11.86
N LEU A 136 -18.58 0.00 12.88
CA LEU A 136 -18.25 -0.32 14.27
C LEU A 136 -19.02 -1.53 14.80
N GLU A 137 -20.30 -1.69 14.43
CA GLU A 137 -21.11 -2.87 14.75
C GLU A 137 -20.52 -4.18 14.21
N SER A 138 -19.77 -4.13 13.09
CA SER A 138 -19.03 -5.29 12.57
C SER A 138 -17.67 -5.53 13.23
N LEU A 139 -17.10 -4.50 13.88
CA LEU A 139 -15.73 -4.48 14.39
C LEU A 139 -15.60 -4.76 15.89
N CYS A 140 -16.72 -4.73 16.63
CA CYS A 140 -16.77 -5.00 18.06
C CYS A 140 -18.02 -5.79 18.46
N ASP A 141 -18.14 -6.16 19.75
CA ASP A 141 -19.36 -6.82 20.22
C ASP A 141 -20.51 -5.81 20.21
N PRO A 142 -21.75 -6.17 19.80
CA PRO A 142 -22.87 -5.22 19.73
C PRO A 142 -23.15 -4.49 21.05
N SER A 143 -22.88 -5.12 22.20
CA SER A 143 -23.01 -4.50 23.53
C SER A 143 -22.00 -3.38 23.80
N ASP A 144 -20.89 -3.36 23.07
CA ASP A 144 -19.74 -2.51 23.34
C ASP A 144 -19.62 -1.35 22.33
N VAL A 145 -20.43 -1.36 21.26
CA VAL A 145 -20.41 -0.33 20.19
C VAL A 145 -20.54 1.06 20.77
N GLN A 146 -21.53 1.29 21.64
CA GLN A 146 -21.75 2.60 22.24
C GLN A 146 -20.55 3.06 23.08
N VAL A 147 -20.01 2.17 23.92
CA VAL A 147 -18.85 2.45 24.78
C VAL A 147 -17.61 2.76 23.94
N LEU A 148 -17.40 2.01 22.85
CA LEU A 148 -16.29 2.24 21.92
C LEU A 148 -16.44 3.57 21.18
N THR A 149 -17.64 3.91 20.69
CA THR A 149 -17.93 5.19 20.02
C THR A 149 -17.72 6.37 20.96
N GLU A 150 -18.22 6.29 22.20
CA GLU A 150 -18.01 7.31 23.23
C GLU A 150 -16.51 7.47 23.55
N ARG A 151 -15.79 6.35 23.65
CA ARG A 151 -14.34 6.39 23.90
C ARG A 151 -13.58 7.02 22.75
N LEU A 152 -13.87 6.62 21.51
CA LEU A 152 -13.27 7.22 20.30
C LEU A 152 -13.56 8.72 20.25
N GLY A 153 -14.80 9.15 20.49
CA GLY A 153 -15.17 10.56 20.52
C GLY A 153 -14.43 11.36 21.60
N LYS A 154 -14.27 10.79 22.80
CA LYS A 154 -13.48 11.40 23.88
C LYS A 154 -12.02 11.58 23.47
N GLU A 155 -11.41 10.53 22.94
CA GLU A 155 -9.99 10.57 22.52
C GLU A 155 -9.77 11.50 21.33
N MET A 156 -10.71 11.54 20.37
CA MET A 156 -10.66 12.48 19.25
C MET A 156 -10.65 13.93 19.72
N SER A 157 -11.32 14.27 20.82
CA SER A 157 -11.34 15.64 21.34
C SER A 157 -9.97 16.15 21.83
N VAL A 158 -9.00 15.26 22.06
CA VAL A 158 -7.62 15.61 22.40
C VAL A 158 -6.89 16.18 21.18
N PHE A 159 -7.24 15.68 20.00
CA PHE A 159 -6.75 16.17 18.72
C PHE A 159 -7.65 17.34 18.30
N ARG A 160 -7.07 18.43 17.78
CA ARG A 160 -7.85 19.54 17.19
C ARG A 160 -8.69 19.02 15.99
N ASP A 161 -9.32 19.91 15.21
CA ASP A 161 -10.24 19.55 14.10
C ASP A 161 -9.70 18.62 12.98
N HIS A 162 -8.45 18.13 13.08
CA HIS A 162 -7.69 17.44 12.05
C HIS A 162 -7.20 16.06 12.52
N VAL A 163 -8.14 15.18 12.90
CA VAL A 163 -7.84 13.80 13.30
C VAL A 163 -8.38 12.82 12.28
N THR A 164 -7.53 11.87 11.88
CA THR A 164 -7.91 10.71 11.07
C THR A 164 -8.07 9.50 11.97
N VAL A 165 -9.18 8.78 11.83
CA VAL A 165 -9.46 7.55 12.56
C VAL A 165 -9.34 6.37 11.61
N LEU A 166 -8.35 5.52 11.89
CA LEU A 166 -8.09 4.28 11.16
C LEU A 166 -8.43 3.10 12.05
N HIS A 167 -8.97 2.04 11.46
CA HIS A 167 -9.10 0.75 12.10
C HIS A 167 -8.14 -0.26 11.47
N PHE A 168 -7.56 -1.11 12.30
CA PHE A 168 -6.72 -2.23 11.91
C PHE A 168 -7.18 -3.51 12.61
N SER A 169 -7.14 -4.61 11.88
CA SER A 169 -7.39 -5.95 12.42
C SER A 169 -6.33 -6.96 11.96
N PRO A 170 -6.13 -8.06 12.71
CA PRO A 170 -5.14 -9.07 12.35
C PRO A 170 -5.42 -9.70 10.99
N HIS A 171 -4.44 -9.65 10.08
CA HIS A 171 -4.56 -10.35 8.80
C HIS A 171 -4.09 -11.80 8.89
N ARG A 172 -5.00 -12.77 8.68
CA ARG A 172 -4.68 -14.21 8.67
C ARG A 172 -4.61 -14.75 7.25
N SER A 173 -3.40 -15.04 6.78
CA SER A 173 -3.16 -15.71 5.50
C SER A 173 -2.50 -17.06 5.74
N ARG A 174 -3.17 -18.17 5.36
CA ARG A 174 -2.62 -19.52 5.49
C ARG A 174 -1.31 -19.67 4.71
N VAL A 175 -1.26 -19.09 3.51
CA VAL A 175 -0.08 -19.11 2.63
C VAL A 175 1.10 -18.36 3.27
N LEU A 176 0.89 -17.16 3.79
CA LEU A 176 1.99 -16.42 4.42
C LEU A 176 2.38 -17.01 5.78
N ASN A 177 1.46 -17.66 6.47
CA ASN A 177 1.75 -18.38 7.71
C ASN A 177 2.62 -19.61 7.45
N SER A 178 2.34 -20.39 6.40
CA SER A 178 3.18 -21.54 6.04
C SER A 178 4.58 -21.13 5.59
N LEU A 179 4.73 -19.98 4.92
CA LEU A 179 6.07 -19.42 4.65
C LEU A 179 6.86 -19.20 5.94
N SER A 180 6.21 -18.74 7.01
CA SER A 180 6.87 -18.49 8.31
C SER A 180 7.27 -19.77 9.05
N GLU A 181 6.76 -20.94 8.65
CA GLU A 181 7.17 -22.25 9.17
C GLU A 181 8.52 -22.70 8.59
N ILE A 182 8.88 -22.18 7.41
CA ILE A 182 10.19 -22.43 6.79
C ILE A 182 11.25 -21.65 7.59
N LYS A 183 12.27 -22.37 8.10
CA LYS A 183 13.33 -21.81 8.97
C LYS A 183 13.95 -20.51 8.43
N ARG A 184 14.16 -20.43 7.11
CA ARG A 184 14.73 -19.25 6.43
C ARG A 184 13.82 -18.00 6.52
N PHE A 185 12.50 -18.18 6.56
CA PHE A 185 11.51 -17.10 6.51
C PHE A 185 10.77 -16.92 7.84
N ARG A 186 11.20 -17.58 8.92
CA ARG A 186 10.59 -17.49 10.25
C ARG A 186 10.43 -16.05 10.78
N PHE A 187 11.33 -15.16 10.39
CA PHE A 187 11.34 -13.75 10.82
C PHE A 187 10.84 -12.78 9.75
N LEU A 188 10.15 -13.29 8.72
CA LEU A 188 9.68 -12.47 7.59
C LEU A 188 8.72 -11.36 8.03
N PHE A 189 7.92 -11.59 9.07
CA PHE A 189 7.02 -10.60 9.67
C PHE A 189 7.36 -10.36 11.14
N HIS A 190 8.65 -10.32 11.46
CA HIS A 190 9.10 -9.99 12.81
C HIS A 190 8.62 -8.60 13.23
N LEU A 191 8.16 -8.48 14.46
CA LEU A 191 7.69 -7.22 15.04
C LEU A 191 8.81 -6.62 15.89
N PRO A 192 9.29 -5.40 15.58
CA PRO A 192 10.21 -4.70 16.47
C PRO A 192 9.54 -4.44 17.82
N SER A 193 10.34 -4.35 18.88
CA SER A 193 9.85 -4.13 20.25
C SER A 193 10.22 -2.76 20.82
N GLU A 194 11.25 -2.12 20.27
CA GLU A 194 11.79 -0.85 20.77
C GLU A 194 11.09 0.32 20.08
N GLY A 195 10.58 1.27 20.86
CA GLY A 195 9.91 2.48 20.36
C GLY A 195 8.56 2.25 19.68
N THR A 196 8.03 1.03 19.69
CA THR A 196 6.80 0.69 18.95
C THR A 196 5.57 0.60 19.84
N VAL A 197 4.40 0.94 19.28
CA VAL A 197 3.09 0.88 19.93
C VAL A 197 2.14 0.01 19.10
N PRO A 198 1.28 -0.83 19.72
CA PRO A 198 1.15 -1.06 21.16
C PRO A 198 2.30 -1.90 21.72
N ASN A 199 2.32 -2.12 23.04
CA ASN A 199 3.35 -2.92 23.69
C ASN A 199 3.50 -4.32 23.06
N ALA A 200 4.65 -4.97 23.28
CA ALA A 200 5.01 -6.23 22.63
C ALA A 200 3.97 -7.37 22.82
N SER A 201 3.24 -7.39 23.94
CA SER A 201 2.20 -8.40 24.19
C SER A 201 1.00 -8.20 23.28
N LEU A 202 0.49 -6.96 23.20
CA LEU A 202 -0.62 -6.59 22.32
C LEU A 202 -0.21 -6.69 20.85
N ALA A 203 0.99 -6.23 20.49
CA ALA A 203 1.52 -6.34 19.13
C ALA A 203 1.57 -7.80 18.66
N LYS A 204 2.01 -8.73 19.52
CA LYS A 204 2.02 -10.17 19.20
C LYS A 204 0.62 -10.74 18.99
N LEU A 205 -0.37 -10.27 19.76
CA LEU A 205 -1.77 -10.67 19.60
C LEU A 205 -2.37 -10.15 18.30
N LEU A 206 -2.05 -8.90 17.95
CA LEU A 206 -2.53 -8.24 16.73
C LEU A 206 -1.82 -8.74 15.46
N GLY A 207 -0.56 -9.15 15.57
CA GLY A 207 0.27 -9.52 14.43
C GLY A 207 0.90 -8.32 13.70
N PHE A 208 0.81 -7.13 14.29
CA PHE A 208 1.40 -5.90 13.79
C PHE A 208 1.74 -4.92 14.92
N THR A 209 2.61 -3.96 14.63
CA THR A 209 2.99 -2.85 15.53
C THR A 209 3.32 -1.60 14.71
N PHE A 210 3.36 -0.44 15.36
CA PHE A 210 3.62 0.85 14.73
C PHE A 210 4.81 1.56 15.35
N LEU A 211 5.56 2.30 14.54
CA LEU A 211 6.63 3.18 14.97
C LEU A 211 6.37 4.56 14.39
N GLU A 212 6.30 5.58 15.23
CA GLU A 212 6.27 6.96 14.76
C GLU A 212 7.66 7.39 14.27
N HIS A 213 7.71 8.13 13.17
CA HIS A 213 8.95 8.66 12.61
C HIS A 213 8.77 10.07 12.02
N ASP A 214 9.87 10.67 11.60
CA ASP A 214 9.98 12.04 11.06
C ASP A 214 9.79 12.13 9.53
N GLY A 215 9.20 11.10 8.92
CA GLY A 215 9.10 10.97 7.46
C GLY A 215 10.30 10.28 6.77
N SER A 216 11.38 9.95 7.49
CA SER A 216 12.57 9.30 6.90
C SER A 216 12.40 7.80 6.61
N LEU A 217 11.37 7.16 7.17
CA LEU A 217 11.12 5.73 7.06
C LEU A 217 10.01 5.46 6.04
N GLY A 218 10.11 4.33 5.35
CA GLY A 218 9.17 3.95 4.30
C GLY A 218 9.66 4.23 2.89
N TYR A 219 8.76 4.10 1.91
CA TYR A 219 9.08 4.33 0.50
C TYR A 219 9.37 5.81 0.25
N GLN A 220 10.62 6.12 -0.11
CA GLN A 220 11.06 7.48 -0.40
C GLN A 220 10.87 7.79 -1.87
N VAL A 221 10.23 8.93 -2.16
CA VAL A 221 9.89 9.33 -3.52
C VAL A 221 10.82 10.44 -3.97
N ALA A 222 11.56 10.21 -5.07
CA ALA A 222 12.39 11.23 -5.68
C ALA A 222 11.52 12.35 -6.31
N PRO A 223 11.98 13.62 -6.35
CA PRO A 223 11.23 14.73 -6.95
C PRO A 223 10.76 14.46 -8.39
N GLU A 224 11.55 13.72 -9.17
CA GLU A 224 11.24 13.35 -10.55
C GLU A 224 10.02 12.42 -10.60
N VAL A 225 9.96 11.42 -9.72
CA VAL A 225 8.83 10.49 -9.60
C VAL A 225 7.57 11.22 -9.17
N SER A 226 7.68 12.21 -8.27
CA SER A 226 6.56 13.07 -7.88
C SER A 226 6.01 13.90 -9.05
N ARG A 227 6.87 14.32 -10.00
CA ARG A 227 6.40 15.00 -11.22
C ARG A 227 5.65 14.05 -12.15
N ILE A 228 6.11 12.80 -12.27
CA ILE A 228 5.42 11.76 -13.05
C ILE A 228 4.03 11.50 -12.47
N SER A 229 3.92 11.35 -11.15
CA SER A 229 2.62 11.11 -10.49
C SER A 229 1.66 12.27 -10.69
N LEU A 230 2.13 13.51 -10.55
CA LEU A 230 1.30 14.70 -10.77
C LEU A 230 0.77 14.76 -12.22
N ARG A 231 1.63 14.47 -13.21
CA ARG A 231 1.21 14.42 -14.61
C ARG A 231 0.17 13.33 -14.86
N LEU A 232 0.35 12.15 -14.28
CA LEU A 232 -0.61 11.04 -14.42
C LEU A 232 -1.98 11.43 -13.83
N SER A 233 -2.02 12.13 -12.70
CA SER A 233 -3.28 12.61 -12.12
C SER A 233 -3.88 13.80 -12.88
N SER A 234 -3.07 14.69 -13.47
CA SER A 234 -3.56 15.93 -14.09
C SER A 234 -4.08 15.81 -15.53
N VAL A 235 -3.93 14.66 -16.18
CA VAL A 235 -4.33 14.52 -17.59
C VAL A 235 -5.86 14.37 -17.68
N PRO A 236 -6.58 15.35 -18.30
CA PRO A 236 -8.02 15.32 -18.40
C PRO A 236 -8.48 14.15 -19.28
N VAL A 237 -9.58 13.55 -18.86
CA VAL A 237 -10.17 12.31 -19.39
C VAL A 237 -10.79 12.43 -20.80
N VAL A 238 -10.76 13.60 -21.44
CA VAL A 238 -11.80 13.95 -22.44
C VAL A 238 -11.45 13.61 -23.90
N ASN A 239 -10.18 13.37 -24.27
CA ASN A 239 -9.84 13.14 -25.68
C ASN A 239 -9.43 11.68 -25.99
N PRO A 240 -10.16 10.97 -26.89
CA PRO A 240 -9.75 9.68 -27.44
C PRO A 240 -8.40 9.72 -28.18
N CYS A 241 -7.90 10.91 -28.49
CA CYS A 241 -6.68 11.14 -29.26
C CYS A 241 -5.39 11.12 -28.40
N ASP A 242 -5.49 11.15 -27.07
CA ASP A 242 -4.32 11.10 -26.17
C ASP A 242 -3.92 9.65 -25.82
N ASP A 243 -3.64 8.81 -26.84
CA ASP A 243 -3.20 7.41 -26.63
C ASP A 243 -1.90 7.31 -25.82
N TYR A 244 -1.08 8.38 -25.83
CA TYR A 244 0.22 8.46 -25.15
C TYR A 244 0.16 8.66 -23.62
N VAL A 245 -0.96 9.08 -23.04
CA VAL A 245 -1.10 9.17 -21.57
C VAL A 245 -1.76 7.91 -20.98
N ARG A 246 -2.14 6.96 -21.83
CA ARG A 246 -2.77 5.70 -21.42
C ARG A 246 -1.76 4.60 -21.14
N LYS A 247 -0.52 4.72 -21.61
CA LYS A 247 0.51 3.66 -21.53
C LYS A 247 1.80 4.23 -20.97
N LEU A 248 2.32 3.63 -19.90
CA LEU A 248 3.61 4.00 -19.32
C LEU A 248 4.55 2.81 -19.32
N LEU A 249 5.72 2.99 -19.94
CA LEU A 249 6.80 2.02 -19.90
C LEU A 249 7.70 2.30 -18.68
N ILE A 250 7.93 1.27 -17.87
CA ILE A 250 8.81 1.31 -16.71
C ILE A 250 10.04 0.48 -17.04
N CYS A 251 11.14 1.15 -17.38
CA CYS A 251 12.39 0.55 -17.83
C CYS A 251 13.57 0.94 -16.94
N GLY A 252 14.77 0.44 -17.25
CA GLY A 252 15.99 0.70 -16.48
C GLY A 252 16.66 -0.56 -15.93
N PRO A 253 17.90 -0.46 -15.44
CA PRO A 253 18.71 -1.60 -15.05
C PRO A 253 18.15 -2.38 -13.86
N LYS A 254 18.68 -3.58 -13.62
CA LYS A 254 18.36 -4.39 -12.44
C LYS A 254 18.70 -3.60 -11.16
N GLY A 255 17.77 -3.59 -10.21
CA GLY A 255 17.95 -2.89 -8.94
C GLY A 255 17.63 -1.39 -8.96
N ALA A 256 17.20 -0.83 -10.10
CA ALA A 256 16.86 0.59 -10.20
C ALA A 256 15.55 1.01 -9.50
N GLY A 257 14.75 0.05 -9.04
CA GLY A 257 13.48 0.33 -8.34
C GLY A 257 12.23 0.23 -9.20
N LYS A 258 12.30 -0.32 -10.42
CA LYS A 258 11.18 -0.53 -11.35
C LYS A 258 9.92 -1.10 -10.69
N SER A 259 10.02 -2.25 -10.01
CA SER A 259 8.86 -2.87 -9.35
C SER A 259 8.29 -2.00 -8.23
N SER A 260 9.12 -1.21 -7.55
CA SER A 260 8.64 -0.26 -6.54
C SER A 260 7.91 0.92 -7.17
N LEU A 261 8.40 1.42 -8.31
CA LEU A 261 7.72 2.44 -9.10
C LEU A 261 6.39 1.91 -9.67
N LEU A 262 6.36 0.68 -10.18
CA LEU A 262 5.15 0.02 -10.65
C LEU A 262 4.05 0.01 -9.58
N ARG A 263 4.37 -0.44 -8.35
CA ARG A 263 3.41 -0.44 -7.23
C ARG A 263 2.99 0.97 -6.85
N PHE A 264 3.94 1.90 -6.74
CA PHE A 264 3.67 3.30 -6.42
C PHE A 264 2.68 3.94 -7.42
N LEU A 265 2.93 3.78 -8.72
CA LEU A 265 2.07 4.32 -9.78
C LEU A 265 0.71 3.60 -9.84
N SER A 266 0.69 2.28 -9.64
CA SER A 266 -0.57 1.52 -9.52
C SER A 266 -1.43 2.08 -8.39
N ASN A 267 -0.82 2.35 -7.23
CA ASN A 267 -1.51 2.89 -6.07
C ASN A 267 -2.07 4.29 -6.33
N ILE A 268 -1.29 5.17 -6.99
CA ILE A 268 -1.77 6.50 -7.39
C ILE A 268 -3.00 6.36 -8.29
N ILE A 269 -2.92 5.56 -9.36
CA ILE A 269 -4.01 5.38 -10.32
C ILE A 269 -5.26 4.82 -9.64
N LEU A 270 -5.10 3.81 -8.78
CA LEU A 270 -6.21 3.15 -8.08
C LEU A 270 -6.83 4.02 -6.98
N THR A 271 -6.14 5.07 -6.55
CA THR A 271 -6.64 5.99 -5.52
C THR A 271 -7.04 7.35 -6.06
N ASP A 272 -6.85 7.59 -7.36
CA ASP A 272 -7.23 8.81 -8.06
C ASP A 272 -8.76 9.02 -8.05
N VAL A 273 -9.25 10.07 -7.41
CA VAL A 273 -10.69 10.34 -7.29
C VAL A 273 -11.32 10.72 -8.63
N GLU A 274 -10.52 11.20 -9.59
CA GLU A 274 -10.97 11.58 -10.93
C GLU A 274 -10.81 10.44 -11.95
N TYR A 275 -10.60 9.21 -11.47
CA TYR A 275 -10.37 8.08 -12.36
C TYR A 275 -11.55 7.83 -13.33
N PRO A 276 -11.30 7.70 -14.65
CA PRO A 276 -12.35 7.74 -15.67
C PRO A 276 -13.27 6.54 -15.69
N LEU A 277 -12.81 5.38 -15.21
CA LEU A 277 -13.59 4.15 -15.29
C LEU A 277 -14.51 4.02 -14.08
N LYS A 278 -15.78 3.71 -14.36
CA LYS A 278 -16.76 3.34 -13.32
C LYS A 278 -16.25 2.19 -12.44
N GLU A 279 -15.63 1.18 -13.07
CA GLU A 279 -14.88 0.14 -12.36
C GLU A 279 -13.39 0.47 -12.38
N LYS A 280 -12.91 0.93 -11.23
CA LYS A 280 -11.53 1.38 -11.06
C LYS A 280 -10.56 0.21 -11.14
N CYS A 281 -9.66 0.25 -12.12
CA CYS A 281 -8.61 -0.73 -12.29
C CYS A 281 -7.45 -0.18 -13.11
N VAL A 282 -6.26 -0.75 -12.94
CA VAL A 282 -5.08 -0.48 -13.77
C VAL A 282 -4.66 -1.77 -14.47
N ALA A 283 -4.33 -1.69 -15.76
CA ALA A 283 -3.74 -2.80 -16.49
C ALA A 283 -2.23 -2.82 -16.25
N VAL A 284 -1.69 -3.99 -15.93
CA VAL A 284 -0.24 -4.20 -15.82
C VAL A 284 0.17 -5.28 -16.80
N LEU A 285 1.01 -4.92 -17.75
CA LEU A 285 1.75 -5.85 -18.59
C LEU A 285 3.12 -6.07 -17.95
N ASP A 286 3.30 -7.23 -17.35
CA ASP A 286 4.56 -7.61 -16.72
C ASP A 286 5.39 -8.46 -17.67
N CYS A 287 6.49 -7.89 -18.13
CA CYS A 287 7.44 -8.52 -19.02
C CYS A 287 8.71 -9.00 -18.27
N ASP A 288 8.80 -8.77 -16.95
CA ASP A 288 9.93 -9.26 -16.15
C ASP A 288 9.73 -10.74 -15.76
N ILE A 289 10.21 -11.65 -16.61
CA ILE A 289 10.11 -13.10 -16.37
C ILE A 289 11.06 -13.61 -15.28
N GLY A 290 12.02 -12.80 -14.83
CA GLY A 290 12.96 -13.17 -13.77
C GLY A 290 12.41 -12.90 -12.38
N GLN A 291 11.72 -11.77 -12.21
CA GLN A 291 11.08 -11.38 -10.95
C GLN A 291 9.71 -10.71 -11.22
N PRO A 292 8.72 -11.49 -11.68
CA PRO A 292 7.38 -10.99 -11.94
C PRO A 292 6.66 -10.55 -10.64
N GLU A 293 5.68 -9.67 -10.80
CA GLU A 293 4.88 -9.08 -9.74
C GLU A 293 3.68 -9.98 -9.37
N PHE A 294 2.96 -10.51 -10.37
CA PHE A 294 1.68 -11.21 -10.16
C PHE A 294 1.69 -12.71 -10.46
N THR A 295 2.74 -13.23 -11.07
CA THR A 295 2.83 -14.62 -11.53
C THR A 295 4.09 -15.30 -11.00
N PRO A 296 4.20 -16.64 -11.09
CA PRO A 296 5.48 -17.33 -10.93
C PRO A 296 6.49 -16.91 -12.01
N ASN A 297 7.78 -17.10 -11.72
CA ASN A 297 8.85 -16.82 -12.66
C ASN A 297 8.67 -17.54 -14.01
N GLY A 298 9.17 -16.92 -15.07
CA GLY A 298 9.12 -17.43 -16.43
C GLY A 298 7.84 -17.11 -17.19
N ILE A 299 6.99 -16.23 -16.65
CA ILE A 299 5.69 -15.90 -17.24
C ILE A 299 5.65 -14.42 -17.61
N ILE A 300 5.20 -14.13 -18.83
CA ILE A 300 4.72 -12.79 -19.22
C ILE A 300 3.22 -12.77 -18.97
N SER A 301 2.70 -11.70 -18.37
CA SER A 301 1.27 -11.61 -18.01
C SER A 301 0.69 -10.21 -18.19
N LEU A 302 -0.57 -10.16 -18.58
CA LEU A 302 -1.43 -8.98 -18.51
C LEU A 302 -2.47 -9.17 -17.42
N CYS A 303 -2.46 -8.29 -16.42
CA CYS A 303 -3.36 -8.33 -15.27
C CYS A 303 -4.17 -7.03 -15.15
N LEU A 304 -5.42 -7.12 -14.71
CA LEU A 304 -6.19 -5.98 -14.21
C LEU A 304 -6.13 -5.99 -12.68
N VAL A 305 -5.50 -4.97 -12.11
CA VAL A 305 -5.38 -4.78 -10.66
C VAL A 305 -6.51 -3.84 -10.20
N LYS A 306 -7.26 -4.24 -9.18
CA LYS A 306 -8.45 -3.49 -8.70
C LYS A 306 -8.26 -2.82 -7.33
N VAL A 307 -7.21 -3.19 -6.60
CA VAL A 307 -6.93 -2.65 -5.26
C VAL A 307 -5.47 -2.23 -5.13
N PRO A 308 -5.16 -1.19 -4.33
CA PRO A 308 -3.78 -0.80 -4.06
C PRO A 308 -2.91 -1.96 -3.57
N LEU A 309 -1.66 -1.97 -4.02
CA LEU A 309 -0.63 -2.95 -3.73
C LEU A 309 0.22 -2.47 -2.54
N PHE A 310 -0.18 -2.88 -1.33
CA PHE A 310 0.53 -2.57 -0.08
C PHE A 310 1.28 -3.79 0.45
N GLY A 311 2.21 -4.28 -0.37
CA GLY A 311 3.03 -5.43 -0.02
C GLY A 311 3.92 -5.88 -1.18
N PRO A 312 4.87 -6.77 -0.93
CA PRO A 312 5.73 -7.33 -1.96
C PRO A 312 5.00 -8.36 -2.86
N PRO A 313 5.58 -8.76 -4.00
CA PRO A 313 4.94 -9.63 -5.00
C PRO A 313 4.26 -10.87 -4.41
N TYR A 314 4.99 -11.60 -3.55
CA TYR A 314 4.52 -12.85 -2.97
C TYR A 314 3.29 -12.73 -2.06
N THR A 315 2.83 -11.52 -1.72
CA THR A 315 1.62 -11.32 -0.92
C THR A 315 0.35 -11.22 -1.75
N HIS A 316 0.47 -11.07 -3.07
CA HIS A 316 -0.68 -10.87 -3.95
C HIS A 316 -0.71 -11.74 -5.22
N ILE A 317 0.24 -12.67 -5.41
CA ILE A 317 0.21 -13.68 -6.49
C ILE A 317 -1.11 -14.47 -6.51
N LEU A 318 -1.71 -14.75 -5.35
CA LEU A 318 -2.97 -15.49 -5.21
C LEU A 318 -4.16 -14.57 -4.88
N SER A 319 -4.02 -13.26 -5.06
CA SER A 319 -5.07 -12.31 -4.73
C SER A 319 -6.23 -12.39 -5.72
N THR A 320 -7.46 -12.44 -5.21
CA THR A 320 -8.68 -12.36 -6.02
C THR A 320 -8.91 -10.96 -6.59
N ASN A 321 -8.16 -9.96 -6.11
CA ASN A 321 -8.25 -8.57 -6.57
C ASN A 321 -7.38 -8.29 -7.82
N VAL A 322 -6.67 -9.31 -8.30
CA VAL A 322 -5.87 -9.28 -9.53
C VAL A 322 -6.52 -10.26 -10.51
N ASN A 323 -7.02 -9.73 -11.63
CA ASN A 323 -7.61 -10.55 -12.69
C ASN A 323 -6.59 -10.72 -13.82
N ILE A 324 -6.07 -11.94 -14.01
CA ILE A 324 -5.15 -12.25 -15.11
C ILE A 324 -5.95 -12.44 -16.40
N LEU A 325 -5.80 -11.50 -17.34
CA LEU A 325 -6.50 -11.55 -18.64
C LEU A 325 -5.85 -12.52 -19.62
N ARG A 326 -4.51 -12.49 -19.67
CA ARG A 326 -3.71 -13.38 -20.52
C ARG A 326 -2.32 -13.53 -19.93
N GLN A 327 -1.78 -14.74 -20.00
CA GLN A 327 -0.40 -15.02 -19.58
C GLN A 327 0.20 -16.11 -20.46
N CYS A 328 1.52 -16.13 -20.58
CA CYS A 328 2.25 -17.13 -21.35
C CYS A 328 3.53 -17.52 -20.62
N PHE A 329 3.77 -18.82 -20.47
CA PHE A 329 5.02 -19.36 -19.94
C PHE A 329 6.08 -19.38 -21.04
N VAL A 330 7.15 -18.62 -20.84
CA VAL A 330 8.25 -18.46 -21.79
C VAL A 330 9.22 -19.64 -21.72
N GLY A 331 9.25 -20.38 -20.61
CA GLY A 331 10.15 -21.53 -20.45
C GLY A 331 11.56 -21.19 -19.96
N CYS A 332 11.88 -19.91 -19.78
CA CYS A 332 13.15 -19.41 -19.25
C CYS A 332 12.92 -18.28 -18.22
N ILE A 333 13.97 -17.91 -17.48
CA ILE A 333 13.95 -16.77 -16.53
C ILE A 333 14.81 -15.59 -16.99
N THR A 334 15.40 -15.71 -18.18
CA THR A 334 16.11 -14.63 -18.86
C THR A 334 15.76 -14.68 -20.34
N PRO A 335 15.31 -13.58 -20.96
CA PRO A 335 14.92 -13.65 -22.35
C PRO A 335 16.11 -13.75 -23.32
N SER A 336 17.36 -13.66 -22.82
CA SER A 336 18.55 -13.95 -23.62
C SER A 336 18.62 -15.41 -24.09
N ASP A 337 17.89 -16.33 -23.45
CA ASP A 337 17.86 -17.73 -23.84
C ASP A 337 17.16 -17.95 -25.19
N ASP A 338 16.06 -17.22 -25.45
CA ASP A 338 15.37 -17.17 -26.75
C ASP A 338 14.64 -15.82 -26.91
N PRO A 339 15.33 -14.76 -27.39
CA PRO A 339 14.74 -13.43 -27.53
C PRO A 339 13.56 -13.40 -28.51
N SER A 340 13.61 -14.23 -29.56
CA SER A 340 12.57 -14.29 -30.58
C SER A 340 11.29 -14.89 -30.02
N PHE A 341 11.39 -15.97 -29.23
CA PHE A 341 10.23 -16.56 -28.58
C PHE A 341 9.66 -15.65 -27.49
N TYR A 342 10.52 -14.99 -26.71
CA TYR A 342 10.08 -13.98 -25.73
C TYR A 342 9.24 -12.87 -26.37
N LEU A 343 9.68 -12.31 -27.50
CA LEU A 343 8.92 -11.29 -28.23
C LEU A 343 7.59 -11.82 -28.78
N LYS A 344 7.53 -13.09 -29.21
CA LYS A 344 6.26 -13.72 -29.60
C LYS A 344 5.31 -13.85 -28.42
N CYS A 345 5.80 -14.27 -27.25
CA CYS A 345 5.02 -14.33 -26.02
C CYS A 345 4.52 -12.94 -25.60
N LEU A 346 5.38 -11.92 -25.69
CA LEU A 346 5.03 -10.53 -25.40
C LEU A 346 3.86 -10.06 -26.28
N ASN A 347 3.98 -10.21 -27.60
CA ASN A 347 2.94 -9.80 -28.55
C ASN A 347 1.63 -10.55 -28.28
N PHE A 348 1.69 -11.87 -28.08
CA PHE A 348 0.53 -12.68 -27.74
C PHE A 348 -0.19 -12.16 -26.48
N VAL A 349 0.54 -11.79 -25.43
CA VAL A 349 -0.03 -11.24 -24.19
C VAL A 349 -0.57 -9.82 -24.39
N TYR A 350 0.20 -8.96 -25.06
CA TYR A 350 -0.17 -7.56 -25.33
C TYR A 350 -1.43 -7.44 -26.21
N ASP A 351 -1.64 -8.36 -27.15
CA ASP A 351 -2.86 -8.43 -27.95
C ASP A 351 -4.13 -8.49 -27.08
N ALA A 352 -4.07 -9.06 -25.88
CA ALA A 352 -5.21 -9.05 -24.96
C ALA A 352 -5.61 -7.63 -24.55
N TYR A 353 -4.63 -6.75 -24.33
CA TYR A 353 -4.88 -5.35 -23.98
C TYR A 353 -5.42 -4.57 -25.19
N VAL A 354 -4.84 -4.80 -26.37
CA VAL A 354 -5.29 -4.16 -27.63
C VAL A 354 -6.77 -4.47 -27.88
N ASN A 355 -7.20 -5.69 -27.59
CA ASN A 355 -8.57 -6.17 -27.80
C ASN A 355 -9.56 -5.83 -26.66
N LEU A 356 -9.14 -5.12 -25.60
CA LEU A 356 -10.08 -4.65 -24.57
C LEU A 356 -11.08 -3.63 -25.14
N PRO A 357 -12.34 -3.63 -24.68
CA PRO A 357 -13.31 -2.61 -25.06
C PRO A 357 -12.88 -1.24 -24.55
N GLU A 358 -13.26 -0.18 -25.27
CA GLU A 358 -13.10 1.20 -24.80
C GLU A 358 -14.22 1.58 -23.80
N PRO A 359 -13.94 2.46 -22.82
CA PRO A 359 -12.63 3.01 -22.50
C PRO A 359 -11.69 1.98 -21.83
N LYS A 360 -10.44 1.89 -22.29
CA LYS A 360 -9.42 1.01 -21.70
C LYS A 360 -8.86 1.57 -20.37
N PRO A 361 -8.49 0.71 -19.40
CA PRO A 361 -7.75 1.14 -18.23
C PRO A 361 -6.35 1.62 -18.60
N ARG A 362 -5.75 2.49 -17.78
CA ARG A 362 -4.33 2.86 -17.94
C ARG A 362 -3.46 1.61 -17.89
N LEU A 363 -2.46 1.53 -18.76
CA LEU A 363 -1.49 0.44 -18.88
C LEU A 363 -0.14 0.84 -18.30
N LEU A 364 0.34 0.07 -17.34
CA LEU A 364 1.72 0.09 -16.89
C LEU A 364 2.44 -1.13 -17.49
N VAL A 365 3.57 -0.89 -18.14
CA VAL A 365 4.41 -1.95 -18.72
C VAL A 365 5.69 -2.05 -17.92
N ASN A 366 5.90 -3.17 -17.23
CA ASN A 366 7.13 -3.44 -16.48
C ASN A 366 8.09 -4.25 -17.35
N THR A 367 9.33 -3.77 -17.54
CA THR A 367 10.34 -4.45 -18.37
C THR A 367 11.37 -5.22 -17.55
N MET A 368 12.10 -6.11 -18.21
CA MET A 368 13.34 -6.71 -17.69
C MET A 368 14.39 -5.64 -17.38
N GLY A 369 15.30 -5.92 -16.44
CA GLY A 369 16.45 -5.07 -16.15
C GLY A 369 17.60 -5.21 -17.14
N TRP A 370 17.40 -4.81 -18.40
CA TRP A 370 18.38 -4.93 -19.48
C TRP A 370 19.13 -3.62 -19.79
N MET A 371 20.15 -3.70 -20.65
CA MET A 371 20.81 -2.53 -21.25
C MET A 371 19.92 -1.90 -22.33
N GLN A 372 20.09 -0.59 -22.54
CA GLN A 372 19.23 0.31 -23.33
C GLN A 372 18.79 -0.20 -24.72
N GLU A 373 19.64 -0.96 -25.42
CA GLU A 373 19.35 -1.46 -26.78
C GLU A 373 18.21 -2.50 -26.82
N ASN A 374 18.17 -3.42 -25.85
CA ASN A 374 17.10 -4.43 -25.80
C ASN A 374 15.77 -3.82 -25.32
N GLU A 375 15.82 -2.73 -24.56
CA GLU A 375 14.64 -1.97 -24.14
C GLU A 375 14.01 -1.24 -25.31
N LEU A 376 14.82 -0.67 -26.21
CA LEU A 376 14.35 -0.03 -27.43
C LEU A 376 13.60 -1.03 -28.33
N ARG A 377 14.14 -2.25 -28.49
CA ARG A 377 13.48 -3.32 -29.27
C ARG A 377 12.13 -3.73 -28.68
N MET A 378 11.99 -3.72 -27.36
CA MET A 378 10.72 -3.96 -26.68
C MET A 378 9.73 -2.82 -26.89
N SER A 379 10.20 -1.57 -26.79
CA SER A 379 9.38 -0.39 -27.11
C SER A 379 8.86 -0.48 -28.55
N ASP A 380 9.72 -0.76 -29.52
CA ASP A 380 9.35 -0.89 -30.94
C ASP A 380 8.32 -2.00 -31.17
N ALA A 381 8.44 -3.13 -30.46
CA ALA A 381 7.46 -4.21 -30.53
C ALA A 381 6.08 -3.79 -29.99
N LEU A 382 6.03 -2.97 -28.94
CA LEU A 382 4.80 -2.50 -28.33
C LEU A 382 4.14 -1.32 -29.07
N THR A 383 4.92 -0.52 -29.79
CA THR A 383 4.42 0.60 -30.63
C THR A 383 4.13 0.17 -32.07
N GLY A 384 4.66 -0.97 -32.52
CA GLY A 384 4.57 -1.41 -33.92
C GLY A 384 5.40 -0.56 -34.89
N SER A 385 6.31 0.30 -34.40
CA SER A 385 7.13 1.18 -35.23
C SER A 385 8.49 0.55 -35.53
N GLN A 386 8.79 0.24 -36.78
CA GLN A 386 10.18 0.28 -37.23
C GLN A 386 10.54 1.75 -37.36
N THR A 387 11.36 2.25 -36.44
CA THR A 387 11.89 3.61 -36.31
C THR A 387 11.61 4.56 -37.49
N ASN A 388 10.63 5.45 -37.30
CA ASN A 388 10.73 6.86 -37.66
C ASN A 388 9.90 7.61 -36.62
N GLY A 389 10.60 8.36 -35.77
CA GLY A 389 10.12 8.81 -34.46
C GLY A 389 8.83 9.61 -34.51
N ALA A 390 7.73 8.99 -34.07
CA ALA A 390 6.59 9.61 -33.41
C ALA A 390 5.51 8.55 -33.24
N HIS A 391 5.54 7.74 -32.17
CA HIS A 391 4.35 7.16 -31.52
C HIS A 391 4.78 6.45 -30.22
N GLY A 392 4.33 6.96 -29.06
CA GLY A 392 3.63 6.11 -28.10
C GLY A 392 4.21 5.77 -26.72
N PHE A 393 5.45 6.10 -26.35
CA PHE A 393 5.93 5.93 -24.97
C PHE A 393 6.73 7.16 -24.49
N GLN A 394 6.38 7.68 -23.31
CA GLN A 394 7.16 8.73 -22.68
C GLN A 394 8.34 8.12 -21.93
N TYR A 395 9.55 8.28 -22.48
CA TYR A 395 10.77 8.12 -21.69
C TYR A 395 10.85 9.29 -20.70
N PRO A 396 10.97 9.06 -19.38
CA PRO A 396 11.17 10.14 -18.44
C PRO A 396 12.48 10.88 -18.76
N ALA A 397 12.36 12.11 -19.28
CA ALA A 397 13.52 12.95 -19.53
C ALA A 397 14.11 13.39 -18.18
N GLY A 398 15.33 12.94 -17.88
CA GLY A 398 16.12 13.41 -16.72
C GLY A 398 16.26 12.43 -15.56
N THR A 399 15.75 11.20 -15.66
CA THR A 399 16.07 10.15 -14.69
C THR A 399 17.30 9.39 -15.18
N ASN A 400 18.47 9.73 -14.65
CA ASN A 400 19.62 8.84 -14.73
C ASN A 400 19.32 7.59 -13.87
N GLY A 401 18.49 6.66 -14.38
CA GLY A 401 18.30 5.36 -13.75
C GLY A 401 16.97 4.61 -13.94
N VAL A 402 15.84 5.22 -14.31
CA VAL A 402 14.53 4.54 -14.50
C VAL A 402 13.67 5.26 -15.52
#